data_AF-A0A3R1AJB2-F1
#
_entry.id   AF-A0A3R1AJB2-F1
#
_cell.length_a   1.000
_cell.length_b   1.000
_cell.length_c   1.000
_cell.angle_alpha   90.00
_cell.angle_beta   90.00
_cell.angle_gamma   90.00
#
_symmetry.space_group_name_H-M   'P 1'
#
loop_
_entity.id
_entity.type
_entity.pdbx_description
1 polymer ?
#
loop_
_entity_poly.entity_id
_entity_poly.type
_entity_poly.pdbx_seq_one_letter_code
_entity_poly.pdbx_strand_id
1 'polypeptide(L)'
;ARRTRAEFLCVDFRHTLRAQYLLMSNDTVIYCDPPYLPESKTADFRGYTATGFTPDDHRDLVSHLLDVNRVYGAKVVISNSDTKETREIYAPFKLHRLKVQRSVSANGQRRGTADEVIGVLKDGERCVSAPRRAGKATVMAQWRAASC
;
A
#
# COMPACT_ATOMS: atom_id res chain seq x y z
N ALA A 1 -8.85 24.69 -14.34
CA ALA A 1 -8.67 23.39 -13.66
C ALA A 1 -9.69 23.26 -12.53
N ARG A 2 -10.42 22.15 -12.41
CA ARG A 2 -11.31 21.92 -11.25
C ARG A 2 -10.44 21.77 -10.00
N ARG A 3 -10.77 22.48 -8.91
CA ARG A 3 -10.12 22.32 -7.60
C ARG A 3 -10.40 20.90 -7.09
N THR A 4 -9.48 19.98 -7.29
CA THR A 4 -9.42 18.75 -6.52
C THR A 4 -8.80 19.08 -5.16
N ARG A 5 -9.26 18.43 -4.08
CA ARG A 5 -8.61 18.52 -2.75
C ARG A 5 -7.37 17.61 -2.70
N ALA A 6 -6.57 17.62 -3.77
CA ALA A 6 -5.41 16.74 -3.93
C ALA A 6 -4.14 17.50 -3.55
N GLU A 7 -3.34 16.88 -2.70
CA GLU A 7 -2.01 17.33 -2.32
C GLU A 7 -0.98 16.34 -2.86
N PHE A 8 0.09 16.85 -3.47
CA PHE A 8 1.15 16.03 -4.04
C PHE A 8 2.39 16.08 -3.16
N LEU A 9 2.90 14.91 -2.80
CA LEU A 9 4.09 14.75 -1.97
C LEU A 9 5.11 13.92 -2.74
N CYS A 10 6.33 14.44 -2.90
CA CYS A 10 7.45 13.71 -3.48
C CYS A 10 8.37 13.26 -2.35
N VAL A 11 8.03 12.13 -1.73
CA VAL A 11 8.72 11.61 -0.54
C VAL A 11 8.69 10.09 -0.58
N ASP A 12 9.73 9.45 -0.05
CA ASP A 12 9.76 8.01 0.16
C ASP A 12 8.58 7.51 1.01
N PHE A 13 8.05 6.33 0.68
CA PHE A 13 6.86 5.78 1.33
C PHE A 13 7.05 5.56 2.83
N ARG A 14 8.27 5.26 3.29
CA ARG A 14 8.59 5.03 4.71
C ARG A 14 8.35 6.29 5.55
N HIS A 15 8.55 7.46 4.95
CA HIS A 15 8.25 8.74 5.61
C HIS A 15 6.77 9.09 5.49
N THR A 16 6.17 8.87 4.32
CA THR A 16 4.75 9.16 4.09
C THR A 16 3.84 8.34 5.00
N LEU A 17 4.13 7.05 5.20
CA LEU A 17 3.36 6.17 6.09
C LEU A 17 3.64 6.42 7.59
N ARG A 18 4.72 7.12 7.93
CA ARG A 18 4.98 7.60 9.31
C ARG A 18 4.31 8.93 9.61
N ALA A 19 3.85 9.66 8.60
CA ALA A 19 3.26 10.98 8.76
C ALA A 19 1.85 10.88 9.38
N GLN A 20 1.81 10.87 10.71
CA GLN A 20 0.58 10.72 11.51
C GLN A 20 -0.57 11.61 11.05
N TYR A 21 -0.29 12.87 10.70
CA TYR A 21 -1.33 13.83 10.34
C TYR A 21 -2.14 13.41 9.10
N LEU A 22 -1.57 12.62 8.18
CA LEU A 22 -2.27 12.08 7.00
C LEU A 22 -3.16 10.88 7.35
N LEU A 23 -2.91 10.23 8.49
CA LEU A 23 -3.45 8.91 8.84
C LEU A 23 -4.42 8.93 10.04
N MET A 24 -4.58 10.10 10.68
CA MET A 24 -5.43 10.27 11.87
C MET A 24 -6.94 10.35 11.58
N SER A 25 -7.36 10.37 10.32
CA SER A 25 -8.79 10.29 10.00
C SER A 25 -9.25 8.83 10.05
N ASN A 26 -10.32 8.57 10.80
CA ASN A 26 -10.91 7.23 10.91
C ASN A 26 -11.42 6.68 9.57
N ASP A 27 -11.58 7.55 8.56
CA ASP A 27 -12.05 7.20 7.22
C ASP A 27 -10.90 7.13 6.19
N THR A 28 -9.63 7.17 6.63
CA THR A 28 -8.48 7.07 5.74
C THR A 28 -8.39 5.67 5.11
N VAL A 29 -8.27 5.67 3.78
CA VAL A 29 -7.96 4.48 2.98
C VAL A 29 -6.63 4.73 2.26
N ILE A 30 -5.74 3.76 2.33
CA ILE A 30 -4.43 3.78 1.68
C ILE A 30 -4.48 2.83 0.50
N TYR A 31 -4.11 3.33 -0.66
CA TYR A 31 -3.90 2.54 -1.87
C TYR A 31 -2.42 2.57 -2.25
N CYS A 32 -1.82 1.41 -2.45
CA CYS A 32 -0.43 1.26 -2.86
C CYS A 32 -0.33 0.52 -4.19
N ASP A 33 0.38 1.12 -5.14
CA ASP A 33 0.74 0.52 -6.43
C ASP A 33 2.26 0.63 -6.63
N PRO A 34 3.05 -0.15 -5.86
CA PRO A 34 4.51 -0.08 -5.95
C PRO A 34 4.99 -0.59 -7.32
N PRO A 35 6.26 -0.32 -7.70
CA PRO A 35 6.87 -1.00 -8.84
C PRO A 35 6.67 -2.51 -8.73
N TYR A 36 6.29 -3.16 -9.84
CA TYR A 36 5.83 -4.55 -9.78
C TYR A 36 7.02 -5.49 -9.62
N LEU A 37 6.82 -6.55 -8.85
CA LEU A 37 7.80 -7.63 -8.78
C LEU A 37 7.91 -8.26 -10.17
N PRO A 38 9.14 -8.53 -10.65
CA PRO A 38 9.32 -9.09 -11.98
C PRO A 38 8.65 -10.45 -12.10
N GLU A 39 7.93 -10.67 -13.21
CA GLU A 39 7.22 -11.93 -13.48
C GLU A 39 8.20 -13.11 -13.73
N SER A 40 9.46 -12.81 -14.04
CA SER A 40 10.56 -13.77 -14.13
C SER A 40 11.92 -13.08 -13.99
N LYS A 41 13.00 -13.84 -13.73
CA LYS A 41 14.40 -13.33 -13.70
C LYS A 41 14.82 -12.63 -15.00
N THR A 42 14.12 -12.86 -16.10
CA THR A 42 14.40 -12.28 -17.43
C THR A 42 13.39 -11.19 -17.84
N ALA A 43 12.35 -10.95 -17.04
CA ALA A 43 11.31 -9.96 -17.30
C ALA A 43 11.58 -8.60 -16.62
N ASP A 44 12.74 -8.44 -16.00
CA ASP A 44 13.15 -7.23 -15.30
C ASP A 44 13.64 -6.17 -16.30
N PHE A 45 12.69 -5.54 -17.01
CA PHE A 45 12.98 -4.55 -18.05
C PHE A 45 12.43 -3.16 -17.70
N ARG A 46 12.14 -2.89 -16.42
CA ARG A 46 11.53 -1.63 -15.97
C ARG A 46 12.48 -0.87 -15.03
N GLY A 47 13.37 -0.07 -15.62
CA GLY A 47 14.27 0.84 -14.90
C GLY A 47 13.54 2.05 -14.29
N TYR A 48 12.65 1.83 -13.32
CA TYR A 48 11.90 2.92 -12.66
C TYR A 48 12.75 3.72 -11.65
N THR A 49 13.83 3.15 -11.11
CA THR A 49 14.76 3.84 -10.19
C THR A 49 16.20 3.35 -10.42
N ALA A 50 17.20 4.22 -10.24
CA ALA A 50 18.62 3.86 -10.40
C ALA A 50 19.10 2.79 -9.41
N THR A 51 18.40 2.64 -8.27
CA THR A 51 18.66 1.66 -7.22
C THR A 51 17.66 0.49 -7.20
N GLY A 52 16.65 0.49 -8.08
CA GLY A 52 15.55 -0.49 -8.07
C GLY A 52 14.58 -0.30 -6.90
N PHE A 53 13.41 -0.93 -7.00
CA PHE A 53 12.53 -1.21 -5.85
C PHE A 53 12.59 -2.72 -5.66
N THR A 54 13.21 -3.13 -4.57
CA THR A 54 13.63 -4.52 -4.35
C THR A 54 12.54 -5.33 -3.65
N PRO A 55 12.63 -6.66 -3.66
CA PRO A 55 11.78 -7.50 -2.80
C PRO A 55 11.82 -7.10 -1.31
N ASP A 56 12.95 -6.56 -0.82
CA ASP A 56 13.06 -6.07 0.55
C ASP A 56 12.29 -4.75 0.74
N ASP A 57 12.28 -3.86 -0.25
CA ASP A 57 11.41 -2.67 -0.22
C ASP A 57 9.91 -3.06 -0.18
N HIS A 58 9.52 -4.14 -0.86
CA HIS A 58 8.17 -4.69 -0.75
C HIS A 58 7.87 -5.22 0.67
N ARG A 59 8.84 -5.91 1.31
CA ARG A 59 8.68 -6.38 2.70
C ARG A 59 8.56 -5.22 3.68
N ASP A 60 9.38 -4.19 3.51
CA ASP A 60 9.30 -2.95 4.30
C ASP A 60 7.94 -2.27 4.12
N LEU A 61 7.46 -2.15 2.88
CA LEU A 61 6.14 -1.59 2.60
C LEU A 61 5.04 -2.36 3.32
N VAL A 62 5.05 -3.69 3.25
CA VAL A 62 4.08 -4.54 3.98
C VAL A 62 4.15 -4.29 5.48
N SER A 63 5.35 -4.23 6.05
CA SER A 63 5.56 -3.95 7.49
C SER A 63 4.95 -2.61 7.90
N HIS A 64 5.25 -1.54 7.16
CA HIS A 64 4.71 -0.21 7.42
C HIS A 64 3.17 -0.14 7.27
N LEU A 65 2.60 -0.86 6.29
CA LEU A 65 1.16 -0.90 6.09
C LEU A 65 0.43 -1.65 7.21
N LEU A 66 1.03 -2.72 7.72
CA LEU A 66 0.53 -3.44 8.90
C LEU A 66 0.55 -2.55 10.14
N ASP A 67 1.63 -1.81 10.37
CA ASP A 67 1.74 -0.88 11.50
C ASP A 67 0.68 0.21 11.42
N VAL A 68 0.50 0.82 10.24
CA VAL A 68 -0.50 1.88 10.04
C VAL A 68 -1.92 1.34 10.21
N ASN A 69 -2.23 0.15 9.70
CA ASN A 69 -3.51 -0.51 9.94
C ASN A 69 -3.75 -0.77 11.42
N ARG A 70 -2.75 -1.30 12.14
CA ARG A 70 -2.87 -1.64 13.56
C ARG A 70 -3.01 -0.42 14.47
N VAL A 71 -2.23 0.63 14.21
CA VAL A 71 -2.15 1.83 15.06
C VAL A 71 -3.30 2.79 14.78
N TYR A 72 -3.62 3.03 13.50
CA TYR A 72 -4.61 4.06 13.11
C TYR A 72 -5.94 3.46 12.64
N GLY A 73 -6.01 2.15 12.37
CA GLY A 73 -7.20 1.53 11.78
C GLY A 73 -7.41 1.88 10.31
N ALA A 74 -6.38 2.40 9.63
CA ALA A 74 -6.48 2.75 8.22
C ALA A 74 -6.72 1.48 7.38
N LYS A 75 -7.66 1.56 6.44
CA LYS A 75 -7.90 0.47 5.50
C LYS A 75 -6.84 0.51 4.41
N VAL A 76 -6.30 -0.64 4.03
CA VAL A 76 -5.20 -0.71 3.07
C VAL A 76 -5.54 -1.64 1.92
N VAL A 77 -5.26 -1.17 0.71
CA VAL A 77 -5.36 -1.91 -0.54
C VAL A 77 -4.03 -1.84 -1.27
N ILE A 78 -3.55 -2.95 -1.82
CA ILE A 78 -2.31 -3.03 -2.59
C ILE A 78 -2.52 -3.83 -3.89
N SER A 79 -1.90 -3.39 -4.99
CA SER A 79 -1.91 -4.06 -6.30
C SER A 79 -0.51 -4.58 -6.68
N ASN A 80 -0.44 -5.72 -7.38
CA ASN A 80 0.77 -6.23 -8.04
C ASN A 80 0.44 -7.36 -9.03
N SER A 81 1.43 -7.86 -9.78
CA SER A 81 1.30 -9.10 -10.59
C SER A 81 1.10 -10.33 -9.70
N ASP A 82 0.33 -11.32 -10.16
CA ASP A 82 0.09 -12.56 -9.41
C ASP A 82 1.27 -13.54 -9.55
N THR A 83 2.36 -13.27 -8.83
CA THR A 83 3.55 -14.14 -8.80
C THR A 83 3.65 -14.89 -7.47
N LYS A 84 4.46 -15.96 -7.45
CA LYS A 84 4.75 -16.69 -6.21
C LYS A 84 5.38 -15.77 -5.15
N GLU A 85 6.35 -14.95 -5.54
CA GLU A 85 7.01 -14.00 -4.63
C GLU A 85 6.03 -12.93 -4.11
N THR A 86 5.14 -12.41 -4.95
CA THR A 86 4.08 -11.49 -4.51
C THR A 86 3.19 -12.14 -3.47
N ARG A 87 2.74 -13.39 -3.71
CA ARG A 87 1.90 -14.13 -2.76
C ARG A 87 2.60 -14.40 -1.42
N GLU A 88 3.91 -14.61 -1.46
CA GLU A 88 4.72 -14.80 -0.24
C GLU A 88 4.88 -13.50 0.54
N ILE A 89 5.30 -12.42 -0.11
CA ILE A 89 5.53 -11.13 0.56
C ILE A 89 4.20 -10.52 1.05
N TYR A 90 3.14 -10.64 0.25
CA TYR A 90 1.81 -10.08 0.57
C TYR A 90 0.89 -11.09 1.26
N ALA A 91 1.41 -12.18 1.81
CA ALA A 91 0.64 -13.17 2.56
C ALA A 91 -0.24 -12.59 3.69
N PRO A 92 0.11 -11.47 4.37
CA PRO A 92 -0.76 -10.85 5.37
C PRO A 92 -2.07 -10.28 4.80
N PHE A 93 -2.13 -10.03 3.48
CA PHE A 93 -3.31 -9.48 2.81
C PHE A 93 -4.25 -10.60 2.36
N LYS A 94 -5.55 -10.32 2.34
CA LYS A 94 -6.49 -11.14 1.58
C LYS A 94 -6.31 -10.83 0.10
N LEU A 95 -5.65 -11.74 -0.62
CA LEU A 95 -5.35 -11.58 -2.05
C LEU A 95 -6.54 -12.02 -2.92
N HIS A 96 -6.99 -11.11 -3.78
CA HIS A 96 -8.01 -11.32 -4.79
C HIS A 96 -7.35 -11.39 -6.17
N ARG A 97 -7.41 -12.55 -6.83
CA ARG A 97 -6.86 -12.73 -8.18
C ARG A 97 -7.77 -12.11 -9.23
N LEU A 98 -7.16 -11.44 -10.21
CA LEU A 98 -7.79 -10.85 -11.37
C LEU A 98 -7.09 -11.38 -12.63
N LYS A 99 -7.88 -11.67 -13.66
CA LYS A 99 -7.37 -11.90 -15.01
C LYS A 99 -7.63 -10.66 -15.83
N VAL A 100 -6.58 -9.95 -16.21
CA VAL A 100 -6.69 -8.70 -16.97
C VAL A 100 -6.12 -8.87 -18.37
N GLN A 101 -6.81 -8.31 -19.36
CA GLN A 101 -6.29 -8.22 -20.72
C GLN A 101 -5.42 -6.97 -20.84
N ARG A 102 -4.10 -7.13 -21.00
CA ARG A 102 -3.22 -6.00 -21.29
C ARG A 102 -3.31 -5.68 -22.78
N SER A 103 -4.05 -4.63 -23.13
CA SER A 103 -4.20 -4.16 -24.52
C SER A 103 -2.95 -3.45 -25.07
N VAL A 104 -2.00 -3.09 -24.20
CA VAL A 104 -0.78 -2.36 -24.56
C VAL A 104 0.44 -3.27 -24.42
N SER A 105 0.93 -3.76 -25.54
CA SER A 105 2.21 -4.47 -25.67
C SER A 105 2.91 -3.99 -26.93
N ALA A 106 4.17 -3.57 -26.83
CA ALA A 106 5.03 -3.28 -27.98
C ALA A 106 5.33 -4.54 -28.82
N ASN A 107 5.03 -5.73 -28.30
CA ASN A 107 5.29 -7.01 -28.94
C ASN A 107 3.96 -7.74 -29.20
N GLY A 108 3.57 -7.84 -30.48
CA GLY A 108 2.24 -8.33 -30.90
C GLY A 108 1.88 -9.75 -30.43
N GLN A 109 2.89 -10.57 -30.07
CA GLN A 109 2.71 -11.93 -29.52
C GLN A 109 2.51 -11.98 -27.99
N ARG A 110 2.78 -10.89 -27.25
CA ARG A 110 2.46 -10.75 -25.82
C ARG A 110 1.08 -10.10 -25.57
N ARG A 111 0.22 -10.03 -26.60
CA ARG A 111 -1.22 -9.82 -26.40
C ARG A 111 -1.76 -11.04 -25.66
N GLY A 112 -1.75 -10.98 -24.33
CA GLY A 112 -2.10 -12.07 -23.44
C GLY A 112 -2.76 -11.57 -22.18
N THR A 113 -3.50 -12.46 -21.53
CA THR A 113 -4.03 -12.23 -20.18
C THR A 113 -2.88 -12.21 -19.18
N ALA A 114 -2.77 -11.15 -18.39
CA ALA A 114 -1.89 -11.12 -17.22
C ALA A 114 -2.71 -11.49 -15.98
N ASP A 115 -2.10 -12.26 -15.08
CA ASP A 115 -2.67 -12.51 -13.76
C ASP A 115 -2.18 -11.41 -12.80
N GLU A 116 -3.11 -10.78 -12.10
CA GLU A 116 -2.85 -9.73 -11.12
C GLU A 116 -3.53 -10.07 -9.79
N VAL A 117 -3.05 -9.44 -8.71
CA VAL A 117 -3.67 -9.54 -7.39
C VAL A 117 -3.98 -8.17 -6.82
N ILE A 118 -5.14 -8.07 -6.16
CA ILE A 118 -5.49 -6.98 -5.25
C ILE A 118 -5.49 -7.55 -3.83
N GLY A 119 -4.57 -7.08 -3.00
CA GLY A 119 -4.52 -7.40 -1.58
C GLY A 119 -5.31 -6.40 -0.76
N VAL A 120 -6.18 -6.90 0.12
CA VAL A 120 -6.88 -6.08 1.11
C VAL A 120 -6.45 -6.52 2.49
N LEU A 121 -5.94 -5.59 3.31
CA LEU A 121 -5.70 -5.87 4.72
C LEU A 121 -7.03 -5.94 5.45
N LYS A 122 -7.24 -7.04 6.18
CA LYS A 122 -8.41 -7.19 7.05
C LYS A 122 -8.32 -6.18 8.19
N ASP A 123 -9.46 -5.77 8.74
CA ASP A 123 -9.48 -4.96 9.95
C ASP A 123 -8.77 -5.72 11.08
N GLY A 124 -7.55 -5.29 11.42
CA GLY A 124 -6.85 -5.81 12.58
C GLY A 124 -7.56 -5.42 13.87
N GLU A 125 -7.37 -6.22 14.92
CA GLU A 125 -7.72 -5.79 16.28
C GLU A 125 -6.91 -4.52 16.58
N ARG A 126 -7.57 -3.36 16.56
CA ARG A 126 -6.93 -2.07 16.86
C ARG A 126 -6.36 -2.13 18.27
N CYS A 127 -5.16 -1.60 18.45
CA CYS A 127 -4.69 -1.26 19.79
C CYS A 127 -5.63 -0.20 20.38
N VAL A 128 -6.57 -0.62 21.24
CA VAL A 128 -7.59 0.24 21.84
C VAL A 128 -6.96 1.04 22.98
N SER A 129 -6.07 1.98 22.67
CA SER A 129 -5.59 2.98 23.64
C SER A 129 -6.19 4.36 23.41
N ALA A 130 -6.79 4.62 22.24
CA ALA A 130 -7.48 5.88 21.96
C ALA A 130 -9.01 5.67 21.97
N PRO A 131 -9.77 6.40 22.80
CA PRO A 131 -11.23 6.30 22.79
C PRO A 131 -11.77 6.72 21.42
N ARG A 132 -12.79 6.00 20.93
CA ARG A 132 -13.55 6.40 19.75
C ARG A 132 -14.12 7.80 20.02
N ARG A 133 -13.51 8.85 19.49
CA ARG A 133 -14.17 10.17 19.46
C ARG A 133 -15.36 10.04 18.52
N ALA A 134 -16.52 9.81 19.11
CA ALA A 134 -17.81 10.01 18.45
C ALA A 134 -17.81 11.44 17.88
N GLY A 135 -18.34 11.57 16.67
CA GLY A 135 -18.15 12.76 15.85
C GLY A 135 -18.51 14.08 16.53
N LYS A 136 -17.82 15.11 16.02
CA LYS A 136 -17.96 16.56 16.21
C LYS A 136 -16.99 17.22 17.20
N ALA A 137 -16.15 18.08 16.60
CA ALA A 137 -15.48 19.25 17.13
C ALA A 137 -14.60 19.12 18.39
N THR A 138 -13.30 19.34 18.21
CA THR A 138 -12.47 20.33 18.94
C THR A 138 -11.00 19.90 19.04
N VAL A 139 -10.18 20.89 18.72
CA VAL A 139 -8.73 21.00 18.64
C VAL A 139 -8.00 20.65 19.95
N MET A 140 -6.74 20.20 19.80
CA MET A 140 -5.70 19.94 20.81
C MET A 140 -5.93 18.82 21.83
N ALA A 141 -5.11 17.78 21.75
CA ALA A 141 -4.63 17.06 22.93
C ALA A 141 -3.26 16.43 22.63
N GLN A 142 -2.26 16.88 23.38
CA GLN A 142 -0.88 16.45 23.35
C GLN A 142 -0.74 14.96 23.69
N TRP A 143 0.23 14.33 23.03
CA TRP A 143 0.74 13.00 23.30
C TRP A 143 1.24 12.84 24.75
N ARG A 144 1.00 11.65 25.32
CA ARG A 144 1.96 10.97 26.20
C ARG A 144 2.11 9.50 25.78
N ALA A 145 3.37 9.07 25.80
CA ALA A 145 3.90 7.81 25.30
C ALA A 145 3.38 6.55 26.02
N ALA A 146 3.49 5.41 25.34
CA ALA A 146 3.79 4.13 25.98
C ALA A 146 4.56 3.23 25.00
N SER A 147 5.73 2.80 25.47
CA SER A 147 6.68 1.88 24.84
C SER A 147 6.09 0.48 24.63
N CYS A 148 6.53 -0.18 23.57
CA CYS A 148 6.74 -1.62 23.47
C CYS A 148 8.02 -1.84 22.68
#